data_AF-A0A226C0Q1-F1
#
_entry.id   AF-A0A226C0Q1-F1
#
_cell.length_a   1.000
_cell.length_b   1.000
_cell.length_c   1.000
_cell.angle_alpha   90.00
_cell.angle_beta   90.00
_cell.angle_gamma   90.00
#
_symmetry.space_group_name_H-M   'P 1'
#
loop_
_entity.id
_entity.type
_entity.pdbx_description
1 polymer ?
#
loop_
_entity_poly.entity_id
_entity_poly.type
_entity_poly.pdbx_seq_one_letter_code
_entity_poly.pdbx_strand_id
1 'polypeptide(L)' 'MEKRNQPIDGVKCVVDSCYYWHQGNQCVAKTIEVQPPGAKDIQETDCATFYPNN' A
#
# COMPACT_ATOMS: atom_id res chain seq x y z
N MET A 1 -1.82 9.40 7.99
CA MET A 1 -1.19 9.01 6.70
C MET A 1 -1.92 9.75 5.58
N GLU A 2 -1.20 10.22 4.56
CA GLU A 2 -1.71 11.15 3.54
C GLU A 2 -1.84 10.49 2.16
N LYS A 3 -2.76 11.00 1.34
CA LYS A 3 -2.88 10.66 -0.08
C LYS A 3 -2.08 11.65 -0.95
N ARG A 4 -1.62 11.18 -2.10
CA ARG A 4 -1.04 12.00 -3.17
C ARG A 4 -1.96 12.04 -4.39
N ASN A 5 -1.80 13.05 -5.24
CA ASN A 5 -2.64 13.27 -6.41
C ASN A 5 -2.35 12.34 -7.59
N GLN A 6 -1.26 11.56 -7.54
CA GLN A 6 -0.81 10.67 -8.61
C GLN A 6 -0.43 9.29 -8.04
N PRO A 7 -0.55 8.17 -8.76
CA PRO A 7 -0.13 6.83 -8.32
C PRO A 7 1.36 6.70 -8.06
N ILE A 8 1.80 5.97 -7.02
CA ILE A 8 3.22 5.61 -6.81
C ILE A 8 3.70 4.67 -7.93
N ASP A 9 4.67 5.15 -8.71
CA ASP A 9 5.32 4.33 -9.72
C ASP A 9 6.01 3.11 -9.08
N GLY A 10 5.78 1.93 -9.67
CA GLY A 10 6.33 0.66 -9.17
C GLY A 10 5.58 0.02 -8.00
N VAL A 11 4.50 0.63 -7.50
CA VAL A 11 3.69 0.06 -6.40
C VAL A 11 2.32 -0.34 -6.89
N LYS A 12 2.00 -1.63 -6.76
CA LYS A 12 0.68 -2.18 -7.08
C LYS A 12 -0.16 -2.35 -5.81
N CYS A 13 -1.31 -1.70 -5.74
CA CYS A 13 -2.29 -1.91 -4.68
C CYS A 13 -3.47 -2.68 -5.27
N VAL A 14 -3.56 -3.99 -5.00
CA VAL A 14 -4.63 -4.85 -5.54
C VAL A 14 -5.85 -4.98 -4.62
N VAL A 15 -5.71 -4.49 -3.39
CA VAL A 15 -6.77 -4.54 -2.38
C VAL A 15 -7.64 -3.30 -2.58
N ASP A 16 -8.75 -3.47 -3.30
CA ASP A 16 -9.70 -2.39 -3.63
C ASP A 16 -10.40 -1.80 -2.40
N SER A 17 -10.49 -2.58 -1.32
CA SER A 17 -10.91 -2.12 0.00
C SER A 17 -9.86 -1.30 0.74
N CYS A 18 -8.66 -1.06 0.18
CA CYS A 18 -7.68 -0.16 0.79
C CYS A 18 -8.07 1.29 0.54
N TYR A 19 -8.04 2.12 1.58
CA TYR A 19 -8.26 3.56 1.51
C TYR A 19 -7.34 4.24 0.47
N TYR A 20 -6.13 3.74 0.25
CA TYR A 20 -5.16 4.26 -0.73
C TYR A 20 -5.26 3.62 -2.11
N TRP A 21 -6.22 2.72 -2.35
CA TRP A 21 -6.42 2.14 -3.65
C TRP A 21 -6.93 3.18 -4.66
N HIS A 22 -6.46 3.06 -5.89
CA HIS A 22 -6.90 3.84 -7.03
C HIS A 22 -7.10 2.92 -8.24
N GLN A 23 -7.90 3.40 -9.20
CA GLN A 23 -8.28 2.64 -10.39
C GLN A 23 -7.05 2.07 -11.10
N GLY A 24 -7.15 0.82 -11.56
CA GLY A 24 -6.04 0.13 -12.23
C GLY A 24 -5.03 -0.50 -11.28
N ASN A 25 -5.41 -0.79 -10.03
CA ASN A 25 -4.54 -1.35 -8.99
C ASN A 25 -3.36 -0.45 -8.62
N GLN A 26 -3.62 0.85 -8.61
CA GLN A 26 -2.65 1.88 -8.33
C GLN A 26 -2.71 2.28 -6.86
N CYS A 27 -1.56 2.62 -6.27
CA CYS A 27 -1.48 3.11 -4.89
C CYS A 27 -1.34 4.64 -4.88
N VAL A 28 -2.20 5.36 -4.17
CA VAL A 28 -2.11 6.83 -3.99
C VAL A 28 -1.69 7.23 -2.57
N ALA A 29 -1.09 6.33 -1.79
CA ALA A 29 -0.46 6.69 -0.53
C ALA A 29 0.72 7.64 -0.78
N LYS A 30 0.98 8.59 0.12
CA LYS A 30 2.14 9.49 0.01
C LYS A 30 3.47 8.73 0.11
N THR A 31 3.51 7.73 0.99
CA THR A 31 4.66 6.85 1.25
C THR A 31 4.13 5.44 1.51
N ILE A 32 4.96 4.43 1.26
CA ILE A 32 4.70 3.05 1.69
C ILE A 32 5.65 2.66 2.81
N GLU A 33 5.14 1.90 3.76
CA GLU A 33 5.87 1.30 4.85
C GLU A 33 5.59 -0.20 4.85
N VAL A 34 6.67 -0.98 4.89
CA VAL A 34 6.65 -2.44 4.84
C VAL A 34 7.28 -2.95 6.13
N GLN A 35 6.63 -3.90 6.79
CA GLN A 35 7.03 -4.44 8.09
C GLN A 35 6.88 -5.98 8.12
N PRO A 36 7.55 -6.67 9.06
CA PRO A 36 8.58 -6.17 9.97
C PRO A 36 9.95 -6.04 9.27
N PRO A 37 10.88 -5.25 9.83
CA PRO A 37 12.25 -5.21 9.34
C PRO A 37 12.91 -6.59 9.45
N GLY A 38 13.55 -7.04 8.38
CA GLY A 38 14.26 -8.32 8.36
C GLY A 38 13.37 -9.55 8.13
N ALA A 39 12.17 -9.36 7.56
CA ALA A 39 11.36 -10.45 7.04
C ALA A 39 12.19 -11.38 6.14
N LYS A 40 12.09 -12.69 6.40
CA LYS A 40 12.82 -13.75 5.70
C LYS A 40 11.96 -14.43 4.65
N ASP A 41 10.65 -14.23 4.70
CA ASP A 41 9.72 -14.70 3.69
C ASP A 41 8.64 -13.65 3.36
N ILE A 42 7.84 -13.96 2.34
CA ILE A 42 6.81 -13.06 1.82
C ILE A 42 5.62 -13.01 2.78
N GLN A 43 5.32 -14.10 3.48
CA GLN A 43 4.20 -14.20 4.42
C GLN A 43 4.41 -13.34 5.68
N GLU A 44 5.66 -13.08 6.04
CA GLU A 44 6.03 -12.13 7.11
C GLU A 44 5.86 -10.67 6.68
N THR A 45 5.80 -10.38 5.37
CA THR A 45 5.85 -9.01 4.85
C THR A 45 4.45 -8.39 4.76
N ASP A 46 4.15 -7.48 5.69
CA ASP A 46 2.92 -6.70 5.70
C ASP A 46 3.14 -5.26 5.24
N CYS A 47 2.17 -4.75 4.47
CA CYS A 47 2.10 -3.33 4.16
C CYS A 47 1.45 -2.60 5.35
N ALA A 48 2.26 -2.02 6.24
CA ALA A 48 1.78 -1.22 7.37
C ALA A 48 1.02 0.05 6.92
N THR A 49 1.18 0.44 5.66
CA THR A 49 0.39 1.51 5.03
C THR A 49 -1.02 1.07 4.63
N PHE A 50 -1.34 -0.23 4.64
CA PHE A 50 -2.71 -0.67 4.41
C PHE A 50 -3.64 -0.05 5.45
N TYR A 51 -4.70 0.58 4.96
CA TYR A 51 -5.75 1.12 5.80
C TYR A 51 -7.09 0.73 5.18
N PRO A 52 -7.98 0.02 5.89
CA PRO A 52 -9.25 -0.40 5.33
C PRO A 52 -10.14 0.82 5.05
N ASN A 53 -10.80 0.80 3.90
CA ASN A 53 -11.91 1.68 3.59
C ASN A 53 -13.15 1.06 4.24
N ASN A 54 -13.84 1.82 5.09
CA ASN A 54 -15.04 1.37 5.82
C ASN A 54 -16.10 0.77 4.90
#